data_AF-A0A7T8H3K6-F1
#
_entry.id   AF-A0A7T8H3K6-F1
#
_cell.length_a   1.000
_cell.length_b   1.000
_cell.length_c   1.000
_cell.angle_alpha   90.00
_cell.angle_beta   90.00
_cell.angle_gamma   90.00
#
_symmetry.space_group_name_H-M   'P 1'
#
loop_
_entity.id
_entity.type
_entity.pdbx_description
1 polymer ?
#
loop_
_entity_poly.entity_id
_entity_poly.type
_entity_poly.pdbx_seq_one_letter_code
_entity_poly.pdbx_strand_id
1 'polypeptide(L)' 'ERNAESAIEALKEYEPEMGKVIRTDKDGVQKIRAKEIVPGDIVEVSVGDKIPADVRLINIMSTTLLCFRHQAPDAFLTP' A
#
# COMPACT_ATOMS: atom_id res chain seq x y z
N GLU A 1 28.80 1.75 17.09
CA GLU A 1 27.55 2.36 17.59
C GLU A 1 26.47 2.54 16.52
N ARG A 2 26.76 2.91 15.27
CA ARG A 2 25.73 3.13 14.23
C ARG A 2 24.94 1.89 13.74
N ASN A 3 25.45 0.68 13.90
CA ASN A 3 24.80 -0.52 13.35
C ASN A 3 23.52 -0.92 14.10
N ALA A 4 23.42 -0.59 15.40
CA ALA A 4 22.25 -0.93 16.20
C ALA A 4 21.06 -0.01 15.88
N GLU A 5 21.31 1.25 15.53
CA GLU A 5 20.28 2.23 15.23
C GLU A 5 19.65 1.99 13.83
N SER A 6 20.46 1.73 12.80
CA SER A 6 19.93 1.42 11.45
C SER A 6 19.11 0.13 11.42
N ALA A 7 19.41 -0.85 12.28
CA ALA A 7 18.64 -2.09 12.35
C ALA A 7 17.23 -1.88 12.93
N ILE A 8 17.06 -0.93 13.86
CA ILE A 8 15.76 -0.62 14.48
C ILE A 8 14.90 0.26 13.56
N GLU A 9 15.52 1.15 12.79
CA GLU A 9 14.82 2.04 11.85
C GLU A 9 14.21 1.27 10.66
N ALA A 10 14.95 0.30 10.11
CA ALA A 10 14.44 -0.61 9.08
C ALA A 10 13.30 -1.52 9.59
N LEU A 11 13.23 -1.79 10.91
CA LEU A 11 12.13 -2.53 11.52
C LEU A 11 10.87 -1.68 11.70
N LYS A 12 11.01 -0.34 11.86
CA LYS A 12 9.89 0.61 11.95
C LYS A 12 9.30 0.98 10.60
N GLU A 13 10.12 1.06 9.54
CA GLU A 13 9.64 1.28 8.16
C GLU A 13 8.77 0.13 7.64
N TYR A 14 8.82 -1.02 8.31
CA TYR A 14 7.97 -2.18 8.07
C TYR A 14 6.64 -2.13 8.84
N GLU A 15 6.14 -0.95 9.20
CA GLU A 15 4.72 -0.84 9.57
C GLU A 15 3.89 -1.42 8.40
N PRO A 16 3.11 -2.49 8.65
CA PRO A 16 2.39 -3.15 7.58
C PRO A 16 1.41 -2.15 7.00
N GLU A 17 1.59 -1.87 5.71
CA GLU A 17 0.70 -1.02 4.96
C GLU A 17 -0.73 -1.55 5.12
N MET A 18 -1.61 -0.77 5.74
CA MET A 18 -2.99 -1.20 5.99
C MET A 18 -3.83 -0.81 4.78
N GLY A 19 -4.45 -1.80 4.15
CA GLY A 19 -5.42 -1.60 3.08
C GLY A 19 -6.84 -1.57 3.62
N LYS A 20 -7.70 -0.76 3.01
CA LYS A 20 -9.15 -0.82 3.21
C LYS A 20 -9.72 -1.78 2.17
N VAL A 21 -10.41 -2.82 2.61
CA VAL A 21 -11.08 -3.79 1.75
C VAL A 21 -12.55 -3.88 2.11
N ILE A 22 -13.37 -4.13 1.10
CA ILE A 22 -14.79 -4.39 1.19
C ILE A 22 -14.97 -5.86 0.80
N ARG A 23 -15.42 -6.67 1.76
CA ARG A 23 -15.70 -8.08 1.55
C ARG A 23 -17.17 -8.36 1.88
N THR A 24 -17.78 -9.31 1.18
CA THR A 24 -19.20 -9.64 1.32
C THR A 24 -19.52 -10.35 2.65
N ASP A 25 -18.51 -10.83 3.38
CA ASP A 25 -18.66 -11.53 4.65
C ASP A 25 -19.01 -10.60 5.83
N LYS A 26 -18.73 -9.30 5.73
CA LYS A 26 -19.07 -8.31 6.76
C LYS A 26 -19.52 -6.98 6.15
N ASP A 27 -20.56 -6.39 6.73
CA ASP A 27 -21.02 -5.07 6.36
C ASP A 27 -19.99 -4.00 6.78
N GLY A 28 -19.42 -3.32 5.79
CA GLY A 28 -18.55 -2.16 5.97
C GLY A 28 -17.11 -2.35 5.48
N VAL A 29 -16.31 -1.31 5.69
CA VAL A 29 -14.91 -1.26 5.25
C VAL A 29 -14.03 -1.91 6.32
N GLN A 30 -13.32 -2.97 5.95
CA GLN A 30 -12.37 -3.66 6.83
C GLN A 30 -10.96 -3.13 6.56
N LYS A 31 -10.24 -2.79 7.63
CA LYS A 31 -8.81 -2.48 7.55
C LYS A 31 -8.02 -3.78 7.76
N ILE A 32 -7.37 -4.27 6.71
CA ILE A 32 -6.52 -5.46 6.77
C ILE A 32 -5.09 -5.10 6.37
N ARG A 33 -4.15 -5.98 6.71
CA ARG A 33 -2.75 -5.79 6.29
C ARG A 33 -2.65 -6.02 4.78
N ALA A 34 -1.81 -5.27 4.08
CA ALA A 34 -1.55 -5.44 2.65
C ALA A 34 -1.17 -6.89 2.29
N LYS A 35 -0.46 -7.57 3.20
CA LYS A 35 -0.07 -8.99 3.05
C LYS A 35 -1.25 -9.98 3.05
N GLU A 36 -2.40 -9.59 3.57
CA GLU A 36 -3.60 -10.43 3.66
C GLU A 36 -4.61 -10.13 2.53
N ILE A 37 -4.31 -9.16 1.67
CA ILE A 37 -5.13 -8.84 0.50
C ILE A 37 -4.96 -9.96 -0.53
N VAL A 38 -6.08 -10.54 -0.95
CA VAL A 38 -6.10 -11.59 -1.97
C VAL A 38 -6.70 -11.07 -3.27
N PRO A 39 -6.28 -11.60 -4.43
CA PRO A 39 -6.92 -11.28 -5.70
C PRO A 39 -8.40 -11.66 -5.66
N GLY A 40 -9.28 -10.66 -5.79
CA GLY A 40 -10.73 -10.81 -5.63
C GLY A 40 -11.32 -9.94 -4.54
N ASP A 41 -10.50 -9.42 -3.62
CA ASP A 41 -10.92 -8.39 -2.67
C ASP A 41 -11.16 -7.06 -3.40
N ILE A 42 -12.24 -6.36 -3.03
CA ILE A 42 -12.50 -5.00 -3.50
C ILE A 42 -11.79 -4.05 -2.55
N VAL A 43 -10.79 -3.32 -3.04
CA VAL A 43 -10.08 -2.31 -2.24
C VAL A 43 -10.74 -0.95 -2.37
N GLU A 44 -10.76 -0.18 -1.28
CA GLU A 44 -11.12 1.23 -1.29
C GLU A 44 -9.87 2.08 -1.08
N VAL A 45 -9.59 3.01 -1.99
CA VAL A 45 -8.42 3.88 -1.92
C VAL A 45 -8.87 5.32 -1.78
N SER A 46 -8.40 6.00 -0.73
CA SER A 46 -8.62 7.43 -0.50
C SER A 46 -7.35 8.24 -0.76
N VAL A 47 -7.50 9.57 -0.83
CA VAL A 47 -6.35 10.47 -0.93
C VAL A 47 -5.45 10.30 0.31
N GLY A 48 -4.15 10.07 0.08
CA GLY A 48 -3.17 9.83 1.13
C GLY A 48 -2.99 8.36 1.51
N ASP A 49 -3.85 7.46 1.02
CA ASP A 49 -3.63 6.03 1.16
C ASP A 49 -2.55 5.58 0.18
N LYS A 50 -1.64 4.72 0.65
CA LYS A 50 -0.65 4.05 -0.19
C LYS A 50 -1.27 2.79 -0.79
N ILE A 51 -0.91 2.46 -2.03
CA ILE A 51 -1.51 1.33 -2.76
C ILE A 51 -0.88 0.03 -2.25
N PRO A 52 -1.66 -0.85 -1.58
CA PRO A 52 -1.10 -2.01 -0.88
C PRO A 52 -0.72 -3.17 -1.80
N ALA A 53 -1.27 -3.23 -3.01
CA ALA A 53 -1.01 -4.26 -4.02
C ALA A 53 -1.38 -3.72 -5.42
N ASP A 54 -0.95 -4.42 -6.48
CA ASP A 54 -1.40 -4.11 -7.84
C ASP A 54 -2.91 -4.33 -7.95
N VAL A 55 -3.65 -3.24 -8.16
CA VAL A 55 -5.12 -3.24 -8.19
C VAL A 55 -5.60 -2.74 -9.54
N ARG A 56 -6.69 -3.34 -10.03
CA ARG A 56 -7.37 -2.88 -11.23
C ARG A 56 -8.42 -1.85 -10.82
N LEU A 57 -8.36 -0.67 -11.44
CA LEU A 57 -9.41 0.34 -11.30
C LEU A 57 -10.72 -0.18 -11.89
N ILE A 58 -11.77 -0.22 -11.06
CA ILE A 58 -13.11 -0.67 -11.46
C ILE A 58 -14.03 0.54 -11.60
N ASN A 59 -14.02 1.42 -10.61
CA ASN A 59 -14.83 2.63 -10.59
C ASN A 59 -14.10 3.77 -9.90
N ILE A 60 -14.35 4.99 -10.35
CA ILE A 60 -13.78 6.20 -9.77
C ILE A 60 -14.93 7.05 -9.26
N MET A 61 -15.04 7.18 -7.93
CA MET A 61 -16.08 7.99 -7.31
C MET A 61 -15.74 9.50 -7.28
N SER A 62 -14.47 9.84 -7.43
CA SER A 62 -13.98 11.23 -7.46
C SER A 62 -13.94 11.79 -8.88
N THR A 63 -13.81 13.11 -9.05
CA THR A 63 -13.66 13.71 -10.38
C THR A 63 -12.36 13.28 -11.08
N THR A 64 -11.27 13.14 -10.33
CA THR A 64 -9.95 12.74 -10.81
C THR A 64 -9.24 11.91 -9.74
N LEU A 65 -8.55 10.83 -10.12
CA LEU A 65 -7.62 10.10 -9.25
C LEU A 65 -6.17 10.32 -9.71
N LEU A 66 -5.33 10.82 -8.80
CA LEU A 66 -3.90 10.99 -8.98
C LEU A 66 -3.17 10.00 -8.07
N CYS A 67 -2.44 9.07 -8.68
CA CYS A 67 -1.56 8.15 -7.98
C CYS A 67 -0.12 8.45 -8.36
N PHE A 68 0.72 8.72 -7.38
CA PHE A 68 2.17 8.83 -7.59
C PHE A 68 2.76 7.42 -7.54
N ARG A 69 3.34 6.96 -8.67
CA ARG A 69 4.25 5.83 -8.59
C ARG A 69 5.52 6.31 -7.89
N HIS A 70 5.85 5.65 -6.78
CA HIS A 70 7.18 5.80 -6.19
C HIS A 70 8.16 5.15 -7.16
N GLN A 71 8.71 5.95 -8.06
CA GLN A 71 9.86 5.56 -8.86
C GLN A 71 11.03 5.52 -7.89
N ALA A 72 11.45 4.31 -7.48
CA ALA A 72 12.71 4.17 -6.79
C ALA A 72 13.77 4.89 -7.65
N PRO A 73 14.69 5.68 -7.07
CA PRO A 73 15.77 6.25 -7.84
C PRO A 73 16.52 5.06 -8.45
N ASP A 74 16.42 4.94 -9.77
CA ASP A 74 17.11 3.94 -10.55
C ASP A 74 18.56 3.96 -10.08
N ALA A 75 18.99 2.89 -9.41
CA ALA A 75 20.38 2.66 -9.10
C ALA A 75 21.09 2.56 -10.43
N PHE A 76 21.57 3.72 -10.90
CA PHE A 76 22.45 3.87 -12.04
C PHE A 76 23.54 2.82 -11.89
N LEU A 77 23.44 1.79 -12.73
CA LEU A 77 24.55 1.13 -13.40
C LEU A 77 25.90 1.74 -13.02
N THR A 78 26.54 1.20 -11.99
CA THR A 78 27.99 1.25 -11.92
C THR A 78 28.49 0.09 -12.79
N PRO A 79 29.23 0.35 -13.88
CA PRO A 79 29.88 -0.70 -14.66
C PRO A 79 30.95 -1.43 -13.84
#